data_AF-A0A913XXK4-F1
#
_entry.id   AF-A0A913XXK4-F1
#
_cell.length_a   1.000
_cell.length_b   1.000
_cell.length_c   1.000
_cell.angle_alpha   90.00
_cell.angle_beta   90.00
_cell.angle_gamma   90.00
#
_symmetry.space_group_name_H-M   'P 1'
#
loop_
_entity.id
_entity.type
_entity.pdbx_description
1 polymer ?
#
loop_
_entity_poly.entity_id
_entity_poly.type
_entity_poly.pdbx_seq_one_letter_code
_entity_poly.pdbx_strand_id
1 'polypeptide(L)'
;MATSCTENDETDFKDTLNSSISKLSDECRSLLYESSANIQEAQLLTKSLVKCQSCLRTLAKSDEKLSKDIVIVLLQDFCQAIMDKTFVEENRLVEKDFVENDSKQQIVLILDYLTLPEKLANHYINTSEDIDLKLESLLSEEIWECLCWRRGALLYMYCHTVYNDTVRWKAGAAEFVKESLVIHTSLH
;
A
#
# COMPACT_ATOMS: atom_id res chain seq x y z
N MET A 1 30.76 25.24 -8.24
CA MET A 1 31.06 24.00 -7.50
C MET A 1 29.72 23.37 -7.17
N ALA A 2 29.27 22.45 -8.01
CA ALA A 2 27.99 21.77 -7.86
C ALA A 2 28.18 20.34 -8.33
N THR A 3 28.46 19.45 -7.38
CA THR A 3 28.51 17.99 -7.59
C THR A 3 28.71 17.34 -6.21
N SER A 4 27.64 16.78 -5.62
CA SER A 4 27.69 15.56 -4.77
C SER A 4 26.35 15.17 -4.08
N CYS A 5 25.18 15.67 -4.47
CA CYS A 5 23.93 15.36 -3.72
C CYS A 5 23.04 14.25 -4.29
N THR A 6 23.28 13.74 -5.50
CA THR A 6 22.31 12.87 -6.20
C THR A 6 22.48 11.37 -5.96
N GLU A 7 23.70 10.89 -5.71
CA GLU A 7 23.96 9.43 -5.60
C GLU A 7 23.42 8.81 -4.29
N ASN A 8 23.38 9.58 -3.19
CA ASN A 8 22.91 9.08 -1.90
C ASN A 8 21.38 8.91 -1.86
N ASP A 9 20.63 9.83 -2.45
CA ASP A 9 19.17 9.83 -2.37
C ASP A 9 18.53 8.79 -3.32
N GLU A 10 19.15 8.51 -4.48
CA GLU A 10 18.66 7.48 -5.40
C GLU A 10 18.94 6.05 -4.89
N THR A 11 20.09 5.84 -4.24
CA THR A 11 20.39 4.59 -3.53
C THR A 11 19.39 4.36 -2.41
N ASP A 12 19.03 5.41 -1.67
CA ASP A 12 18.02 5.38 -0.60
C ASP A 12 16.62 4.96 -1.13
N PHE A 13 16.20 5.46 -2.29
CA PHE A 13 14.93 5.02 -2.92
C PHE A 13 14.93 3.53 -3.25
N LYS A 14 15.98 3.03 -3.93
CA LYS A 14 16.06 1.63 -4.37
C LYS A 14 16.03 0.68 -3.17
N ASP A 15 16.78 1.00 -2.12
CA ASP A 15 16.85 0.21 -0.89
C ASP A 15 15.53 0.25 -0.11
N THR A 16 14.87 1.41 -0.04
CA THR A 16 13.56 1.56 0.59
C THR A 16 12.49 0.75 -0.15
N LEU A 17 12.49 0.80 -1.49
CA LEU A 17 11.57 0.03 -2.32
C LEU A 17 11.81 -1.48 -2.16
N ASN A 18 13.07 -1.92 -2.21
CA ASN A 18 13.45 -3.32 -2.01
C ASN A 18 13.00 -3.85 -0.64
N SER A 19 13.26 -3.08 0.43
CA SER A 19 12.85 -3.41 1.79
C SER A 19 11.32 -3.51 1.91
N SER A 20 10.60 -2.59 1.28
CA SER A 20 9.13 -2.57 1.27
C SER A 20 8.54 -3.79 0.55
N ILE A 21 9.08 -4.16 -0.61
CA ILE A 21 8.65 -5.34 -1.37
C ILE A 21 8.97 -6.62 -0.61
N SER A 22 10.15 -6.69 0.01
CA SER A 22 10.56 -7.87 0.80
C SER A 22 9.64 -8.09 1.99
N LYS A 23 9.35 -7.01 2.73
CA LYS A 23 8.39 -7.03 3.85
C LYS A 23 7.00 -7.49 3.40
N LEU A 24 6.48 -6.91 2.32
CA LEU A 24 5.18 -7.31 1.77
C LEU A 24 5.19 -8.79 1.37
N SER A 25 6.28 -9.28 0.76
CA SER A 25 6.40 -10.69 0.38
C SER A 25 6.35 -11.62 1.59
N ASP A 26 7.02 -11.28 2.69
CA ASP A 26 7.00 -12.09 3.92
C ASP A 26 5.64 -12.08 4.61
N GLU A 27 4.97 -10.93 4.64
CA GLU A 27 3.59 -10.84 5.13
C GLU A 27 2.61 -11.64 4.28
N CYS A 28 2.73 -11.61 2.95
CA CYS A 28 1.91 -12.43 2.05
C CYS A 28 2.13 -13.93 2.27
N ARG A 29 3.37 -14.37 2.55
CA ARG A 29 3.64 -15.78 2.89
C ARG A 29 2.98 -16.18 4.20
N SER A 30 3.05 -15.29 5.19
CA SER A 30 2.44 -15.51 6.51
C SER A 30 0.91 -15.61 6.39
N LEU A 31 0.29 -14.65 5.69
CA LEU A 31 -1.15 -14.69 5.42
C LEU A 31 -1.55 -15.93 4.61
N LEU A 32 -0.75 -16.34 3.62
CA LEU A 32 -1.05 -17.52 2.80
C LEU A 32 -1.08 -18.81 3.64
N TYR A 33 -0.21 -18.90 4.64
CA TYR A 33 -0.21 -20.02 5.59
C TYR A 33 -1.51 -20.03 6.43
N GLU A 34 -2.01 -18.87 6.86
CA GLU A 34 -3.27 -18.74 7.57
C GLU A 34 -4.50 -19.02 6.67
N SER A 35 -4.40 -18.67 5.38
CA SER A 35 -5.43 -18.85 4.37
C SER A 35 -5.53 -20.27 3.79
N SER A 36 -4.91 -21.28 4.41
CA SER A 36 -4.73 -22.61 3.78
C SER A 36 -6.03 -23.30 3.36
N ALA A 37 -7.17 -22.92 3.94
CA ALA A 37 -8.50 -23.42 3.60
C ALA A 37 -9.30 -22.50 2.65
N ASN A 38 -8.89 -21.25 2.44
CA ASN A 38 -9.57 -20.28 1.59
C ASN A 38 -8.86 -20.15 0.23
N ILE A 39 -9.41 -20.84 -0.78
CA ILE A 39 -8.83 -20.89 -2.14
C ILE A 39 -8.72 -19.50 -2.77
N GLN A 40 -9.70 -18.63 -2.54
CA GLN A 40 -9.74 -17.30 -3.15
C GLN A 40 -8.66 -16.39 -2.55
N GLU A 41 -8.53 -16.38 -1.22
CA GLU A 41 -7.43 -15.67 -0.55
C GLU A 41 -6.07 -16.22 -1.01
N ALA A 42 -5.93 -17.55 -1.07
CA ALA A 42 -4.68 -18.17 -1.49
C ALA A 42 -4.28 -17.79 -2.92
N GLN A 43 -5.24 -17.68 -3.84
CA GLN A 43 -5.00 -17.23 -5.21
C GLN A 43 -4.53 -15.78 -5.27
N LEU A 44 -5.17 -14.87 -4.52
CA LEU A 44 -4.77 -13.46 -4.45
C LEU A 44 -3.38 -13.29 -3.84
N LEU A 45 -3.11 -13.97 -2.72
CA LEU A 45 -1.81 -13.90 -2.05
C LEU A 45 -0.69 -14.50 -2.91
N THR A 46 -0.98 -15.59 -3.65
CA THR A 46 -0.03 -16.15 -4.62
C THR A 46 0.26 -15.17 -5.75
N LYS A 47 -0.76 -14.49 -6.28
CA LYS A 47 -0.59 -13.45 -7.31
C LYS A 47 0.26 -12.29 -6.80
N SER A 48 0.01 -11.83 -5.57
CA SER A 48 0.83 -10.81 -4.90
C SER A 48 2.30 -11.24 -4.75
N LEU A 49 2.54 -12.48 -4.32
CA LEU A 49 3.88 -13.04 -4.18
C LEU A 49 4.64 -13.10 -5.51
N VAL A 50 3.97 -13.50 -6.59
CA VAL A 50 4.58 -13.54 -7.94
C VAL A 50 5.03 -12.14 -8.36
N LYS A 51 4.20 -11.11 -8.12
CA LYS A 51 4.56 -9.71 -8.40
C LYS A 51 5.73 -9.23 -7.54
N CYS A 52 5.73 -9.51 -6.23
CA CYS A 52 6.85 -9.18 -5.34
C CYS A 52 8.15 -9.82 -5.85
N GLN A 53 8.11 -11.12 -6.19
CA GLN A 53 9.26 -11.85 -6.72
C GLN A 53 9.72 -11.31 -8.08
N SER A 54 8.81 -10.83 -8.93
CA SER A 54 9.15 -10.16 -10.18
C SER A 54 9.91 -8.87 -9.90
N CYS A 55 9.39 -8.02 -9.00
CA CYS A 55 10.02 -6.76 -8.63
C CYS A 55 11.41 -6.95 -8.03
N LEU A 56 11.56 -7.87 -7.07
CA LEU A 56 12.87 -8.18 -6.45
C LEU A 56 13.89 -8.67 -7.49
N ARG A 57 13.46 -9.49 -8.45
CA ARG A 57 14.33 -9.95 -9.54
C ARG A 57 14.74 -8.82 -10.47
N THR A 58 13.84 -7.89 -10.76
CA THR A 58 14.15 -6.70 -11.56
C THR A 58 15.15 -5.79 -10.83
N LEU A 59 14.92 -5.51 -9.55
CA LEU A 59 15.83 -4.71 -8.70
C LEU A 59 17.23 -5.33 -8.57
N ALA A 60 17.31 -6.65 -8.46
CA ALA A 60 18.59 -7.37 -8.36
C ALA A 60 19.39 -7.36 -9.67
N LYS A 61 18.73 -7.19 -10.82
CA LYS A 61 19.37 -7.16 -12.15
C LYS A 61 19.70 -5.77 -12.63
N SER A 62 19.01 -4.76 -12.12
CA SER A 62 19.26 -3.35 -12.48
C SER A 62 20.58 -2.85 -11.89
N ASP A 63 21.29 -2.01 -12.66
CA ASP A 63 22.43 -1.23 -12.22
C ASP A 63 22.08 -0.31 -11.02
N GLU A 64 23.06 0.42 -10.47
CA GLU A 64 22.81 1.37 -9.37
C GLU A 64 21.69 2.38 -9.72
N LYS A 65 21.64 2.86 -10.96
CA LYS A 65 20.62 3.82 -11.44
C LYS A 65 19.41 3.13 -12.06
N LEU A 66 18.20 3.40 -11.55
CA LEU A 66 16.96 2.86 -12.12
C LEU A 66 16.43 3.79 -13.22
N SER A 67 16.08 3.24 -14.38
CA SER A 67 15.39 4.03 -15.41
C SER A 67 13.93 4.30 -15.01
N LYS A 68 13.38 5.43 -15.47
CA LYS A 68 11.98 5.79 -15.26
C LYS A 68 11.01 4.67 -15.63
N ASP A 69 11.20 4.03 -16.78
CA ASP A 69 10.32 2.94 -17.23
C ASP A 69 10.36 1.73 -16.28
N ILE A 70 11.54 1.41 -15.73
CA ILE A 70 11.68 0.34 -14.73
C ILE A 70 10.95 0.72 -13.45
N VAL A 71 11.09 1.97 -13.00
CA VAL A 71 10.41 2.46 -11.78
C VAL A 71 8.89 2.42 -11.93
N ILE A 72 8.36 2.82 -13.08
CA ILE A 72 6.93 2.72 -13.38
C ILE A 72 6.44 1.27 -13.22
N VAL A 73 7.12 0.32 -13.86
CA VAL A 73 6.76 -1.10 -13.78
C VAL A 73 6.83 -1.61 -12.35
N LEU A 74 7.90 -1.29 -11.62
CA LEU A 74 8.10 -1.71 -10.24
C LEU A 74 7.01 -1.17 -9.31
N LEU A 75 6.71 0.13 -9.38
CA LEU A 75 5.70 0.76 -8.53
C LEU A 75 4.29 0.23 -8.83
N GLN A 76 3.95 0.03 -10.10
CA GLN A 76 2.64 -0.52 -10.47
C GLN A 76 2.47 -1.98 -10.06
N ASP A 77 3.51 -2.82 -10.23
CA ASP A 77 3.46 -4.21 -9.78
C ASP A 77 3.43 -4.31 -8.25
N PHE A 78 4.21 -3.49 -7.56
CA PHE A 78 4.19 -3.39 -6.10
C PHE A 78 2.82 -2.93 -5.59
N CYS A 79 2.22 -1.93 -6.23
CA CYS A 79 0.89 -1.46 -5.89
C CYS A 79 -0.17 -2.55 -6.08
N GLN A 80 -0.13 -3.30 -7.19
CA GLN A 80 -1.05 -4.41 -7.41
C GLN A 80 -0.87 -5.53 -6.37
N ALA A 81 0.36 -5.80 -5.94
CA ALA A 81 0.63 -6.76 -4.85
C ALA A 81 0.04 -6.28 -3.51
N ILE A 82 0.22 -5.00 -3.17
CA ILE A 82 -0.42 -4.37 -2.01
C ILE A 82 -1.93 -4.53 -2.11
N MET A 83 -2.50 -4.25 -3.28
CA MET A 83 -3.94 -4.32 -3.47
C MET A 83 -4.49 -5.74 -3.26
N ASP A 84 -3.85 -6.76 -3.83
CA ASP A 84 -4.27 -8.15 -3.63
C ASP A 84 -4.17 -8.56 -2.14
N LYS A 85 -3.09 -8.17 -1.45
CA LYS A 85 -2.87 -8.48 -0.01
C LYS A 85 -3.89 -7.79 0.90
N THR A 86 -4.04 -6.48 0.74
CA THR A 86 -4.96 -5.68 1.56
C THR A 86 -6.42 -6.05 1.31
N PHE A 87 -6.78 -6.52 0.12
CA PHE A 87 -8.16 -6.96 -0.16
C PHE A 87 -8.55 -8.17 0.70
N VAL A 88 -7.61 -9.08 0.92
CA VAL A 88 -7.79 -10.21 1.85
C VAL A 88 -8.01 -9.71 3.28
N GLU A 89 -7.18 -8.78 3.74
CA GLU A 89 -7.27 -8.22 5.10
C GLU A 89 -8.58 -7.43 5.31
N GLU A 90 -8.97 -6.62 4.33
CA GLU A 90 -10.24 -5.88 4.33
C GLU A 90 -11.43 -6.83 4.43
N ASN A 91 -11.48 -7.88 3.62
CA ASN A 91 -12.58 -8.86 3.68
C ASN A 91 -12.65 -9.56 5.04
N ARG A 92 -11.51 -9.94 5.61
CA ARG A 92 -11.47 -10.54 6.95
C ARG A 92 -11.99 -9.60 8.04
N LEU A 93 -11.78 -8.28 7.91
CA LEU A 93 -12.36 -7.29 8.82
C LEU A 93 -13.88 -7.23 8.68
N VAL A 94 -14.38 -7.24 7.45
CA VAL A 94 -15.80 -7.18 7.12
C VAL A 94 -16.52 -8.44 7.61
N GLU A 95 -15.99 -9.62 7.35
CA GLU A 95 -16.53 -10.91 7.80
C GLU A 95 -16.64 -11.01 9.34
N LYS A 96 -15.81 -10.25 10.05
CA LYS A 96 -15.80 -10.18 11.52
C LYS A 96 -16.57 -8.97 12.06
N ASP A 97 -17.32 -8.25 11.23
CA ASP A 97 -18.08 -7.04 11.63
C ASP A 97 -17.22 -6.00 12.37
N PHE A 98 -15.93 -5.90 11.99
CA PHE A 98 -14.98 -4.96 12.57
C PHE A 98 -14.94 -4.99 14.12
N VAL A 99 -14.70 -6.16 14.73
CA VAL A 99 -14.59 -6.32 16.20
C VAL A 99 -13.64 -5.30 16.82
N GLU A 100 -14.12 -4.59 17.83
CA GLU A 100 -13.53 -3.33 18.32
C GLU A 100 -12.06 -3.43 18.77
N ASN A 101 -11.66 -4.54 19.39
CA ASN A 101 -10.33 -4.65 20.03
C ASN A 101 -9.17 -4.59 19.04
N ASP A 102 -9.33 -5.12 17.82
CA ASP A 102 -8.21 -5.25 16.86
C ASP A 102 -8.47 -4.51 15.53
N SER A 103 -9.73 -4.18 15.21
CA SER A 103 -10.05 -3.65 13.88
C SER A 103 -9.48 -2.26 13.60
N LYS A 104 -9.37 -1.38 14.61
CA LYS A 104 -8.79 -0.04 14.41
C LYS A 104 -7.32 -0.13 13.98
N GLN A 105 -6.54 -0.97 14.66
CA GLN A 105 -5.13 -1.16 14.33
C GLN A 105 -4.97 -1.78 12.93
N GLN A 106 -5.78 -2.77 12.59
CA GLN A 106 -5.75 -3.38 11.26
C GLN A 106 -6.15 -2.39 10.15
N ILE A 107 -7.15 -1.53 10.39
CA ILE A 107 -7.51 -0.46 9.45
C ILE A 107 -6.33 0.48 9.22
N VAL A 108 -5.66 0.94 10.27
CA VAL A 108 -4.47 1.80 10.12
C VAL A 108 -3.39 1.11 9.29
N LEU A 109 -3.09 -0.16 9.57
CA LEU A 109 -2.09 -0.92 8.82
C LEU A 109 -2.47 -1.05 7.33
N ILE A 110 -3.74 -1.31 7.01
CA ILE A 110 -4.22 -1.38 5.62
C ILE A 110 -4.10 0.00 4.95
N LEU A 111 -4.50 1.08 5.62
CA LEU A 111 -4.39 2.45 5.08
C LEU A 111 -2.92 2.86 4.86
N ASP A 112 -2.02 2.48 5.75
CA ASP A 112 -0.57 2.68 5.58
C ASP A 112 -0.08 1.98 4.32
N TYR A 113 -0.49 0.72 4.10
CA TYR A 113 -0.15 -0.02 2.88
C TYR A 113 -0.74 0.64 1.63
N LEU A 114 -2.01 1.04 1.64
CA LEU A 114 -2.65 1.71 0.50
C LEU A 114 -2.04 3.10 0.19
N THR A 115 -1.39 3.74 1.18
CA THR A 115 -0.70 5.03 1.00
C THR A 115 0.77 4.86 0.59
N LEU A 116 1.36 3.68 0.80
CA LEU A 116 2.79 3.44 0.56
C LEU A 116 3.23 3.64 -0.90
N PRO A 117 2.49 3.19 -1.94
CA PRO A 117 2.87 3.43 -3.33
C PRO A 117 3.02 4.92 -3.66
N GLU A 118 2.13 5.75 -3.12
CA GLU A 118 2.16 7.21 -3.28
C GLU A 118 3.40 7.82 -2.62
N LYS A 119 3.72 7.41 -1.38
CA LYS A 119 4.92 7.87 -0.67
C LYS A 119 6.20 7.53 -1.44
N LEU A 120 6.30 6.30 -1.97
CA LEU A 120 7.45 5.86 -2.76
C LEU A 120 7.55 6.59 -4.10
N ALA A 121 6.42 6.79 -4.79
CA ALA A 121 6.38 7.55 -6.03
C ALA A 121 6.81 9.01 -5.81
N ASN A 122 6.32 9.65 -4.75
CA ASN A 122 6.75 11.00 -4.37
C ASN A 122 8.23 11.07 -3.99
N HIS A 123 8.75 10.06 -3.29
CA HIS A 123 10.18 9.96 -3.02
C HIS A 123 10.98 9.97 -4.33
N TYR A 124 10.63 9.10 -5.28
CA TYR A 124 11.30 9.07 -6.59
C TYR A 124 11.17 10.37 -7.38
N ILE A 125 10.00 11.04 -7.35
CA ILE A 125 9.80 12.34 -8.00
C ILE A 125 10.74 13.39 -7.41
N ASN A 126 10.83 13.46 -6.08
CA ASN A 126 11.63 14.46 -5.39
C ASN A 126 13.15 14.28 -5.61
N THR A 127 13.59 13.06 -5.94
CA THR A 127 15.00 12.75 -6.22
C THR A 127 15.32 12.74 -7.72
N SER A 128 14.31 12.81 -8.59
CA SER A 128 14.45 12.77 -10.03
C SER A 128 14.82 14.14 -10.61
N GLU A 129 15.64 14.16 -11.66
CA GLU A 129 15.96 15.38 -12.43
C GLU A 129 14.83 15.77 -13.41
N ASP A 130 13.85 14.86 -13.63
CA ASP A 130 12.68 15.09 -14.50
C ASP A 130 11.62 15.95 -13.78
N ILE A 131 11.64 17.26 -14.05
CA ILE A 131 10.73 18.26 -13.46
C ILE A 131 9.25 18.09 -13.86
N ASP A 132 8.97 17.38 -14.94
CA ASP A 132 7.62 17.15 -15.45
C ASP A 132 7.03 15.82 -14.95
N LEU A 133 7.78 15.08 -14.12
CA LEU A 133 7.35 13.81 -13.56
C LEU A 133 6.23 14.02 -12.54
N LYS A 134 5.10 13.35 -12.77
CA LYS A 134 3.92 13.42 -11.90
C LYS A 134 3.54 12.06 -11.36
N LEU A 135 2.81 12.05 -10.24
CA LEU A 135 2.36 10.83 -9.57
C LEU A 135 1.56 9.92 -10.51
N GLU A 136 0.65 10.49 -11.31
CA GLU A 136 -0.21 9.77 -12.25
C GLU A 136 0.61 9.12 -13.37
N SER A 137 1.78 9.68 -13.70
CA SER A 137 2.69 9.08 -14.69
C SER A 137 3.44 7.85 -14.16
N LEU A 138 3.60 7.73 -12.84
CA LEU A 138 4.25 6.59 -12.19
C LEU A 138 3.25 5.48 -11.86
N LEU A 139 2.14 5.84 -11.22
CA LEU A 139 1.16 4.85 -10.77
C LEU A 139 0.12 4.52 -11.83
N SER A 140 -0.06 5.32 -12.89
CA SER A 140 -1.27 5.36 -13.74
C SER A 140 -2.49 5.91 -13.01
N GLU A 141 -3.38 6.57 -13.75
CA GLU A 141 -4.62 7.16 -13.24
C GLU A 141 -5.53 6.10 -12.60
N GLU A 142 -5.72 4.96 -13.26
CA GLU A 142 -6.59 3.88 -12.78
C GLU A 142 -6.15 3.32 -11.40
N ILE A 143 -4.85 3.06 -11.23
CA ILE A 143 -4.33 2.55 -9.96
C ILE A 143 -4.42 3.62 -8.87
N TRP A 144 -4.08 4.86 -9.19
CA TRP A 144 -4.15 5.97 -8.24
C TRP A 144 -5.58 6.17 -7.73
N GLU A 145 -6.55 6.22 -8.63
CA GLU A 145 -7.96 6.29 -8.26
C GLU A 145 -8.36 5.08 -7.42
N CYS A 146 -7.97 3.86 -7.81
CA CYS A 146 -8.29 2.65 -7.07
C CYS A 146 -7.78 2.71 -5.61
N LEU A 147 -6.56 3.20 -5.37
CA LEU A 147 -6.04 3.39 -4.01
C LEU A 147 -6.89 4.39 -3.21
N CYS A 148 -7.26 5.52 -3.81
CA CYS A 148 -8.15 6.51 -3.19
C CYS A 148 -9.52 5.92 -2.83
N TRP A 149 -10.14 5.22 -3.79
CA TRP A 149 -11.43 4.56 -3.60
C TRP A 149 -11.38 3.52 -2.50
N ARG A 150 -10.33 2.69 -2.45
CA ARG A 150 -10.19 1.66 -1.43
C ARG A 150 -10.01 2.21 -0.03
N ARG A 151 -9.18 3.26 0.15
CA ARG A 151 -9.06 3.98 1.43
C ARG A 151 -10.43 4.50 1.90
N GLY A 152 -11.17 5.14 1.00
CA GLY A 152 -12.52 5.65 1.30
C GLY A 152 -13.52 4.54 1.63
N ALA A 153 -13.53 3.46 0.86
CA ALA A 153 -14.43 2.33 1.06
C ALA A 153 -14.20 1.64 2.41
N LEU A 154 -12.94 1.38 2.79
CA LEU A 154 -12.60 0.77 4.07
C LEU A 154 -13.11 1.60 5.26
N LEU A 155 -12.85 2.92 5.24
CA LEU A 155 -13.32 3.83 6.28
C LEU A 155 -14.85 3.93 6.30
N TYR A 156 -15.49 3.96 5.14
CA TYR A 156 -16.94 3.95 5.02
C TYR A 156 -17.54 2.69 5.63
N MET A 157 -17.01 1.50 5.31
CA MET A 157 -17.51 0.23 5.84
C MET A 157 -17.39 0.18 7.36
N TYR A 158 -16.26 0.61 7.93
CA TYR A 158 -16.10 0.69 9.38
C TYR A 158 -17.14 1.63 10.03
N CYS A 159 -17.28 2.85 9.49
CA CYS A 159 -18.27 3.82 9.96
C CYS A 159 -19.69 3.26 9.89
N HIS A 160 -20.03 2.60 8.79
CA HIS A 160 -21.34 2.01 8.58
C HIS A 160 -21.63 0.92 9.62
N THR A 161 -20.67 0.02 9.85
CA THR A 161 -20.79 -1.03 10.88
C THR A 161 -20.93 -0.43 12.29
N VAL A 162 -20.11 0.57 12.64
CA VAL A 162 -20.22 1.26 13.94
C VAL A 162 -21.56 1.97 14.11
N TYR A 163 -22.04 2.64 13.06
CA TYR A 163 -23.32 3.37 13.11
C TYR A 163 -24.50 2.44 13.36
N ASN A 164 -24.48 1.23 12.79
CA ASN A 164 -25.53 0.23 12.99
C ASN A 164 -25.46 -0.46 14.35
N ASP A 165 -24.34 -0.32 15.09
CA ASP A 165 -24.20 -0.78 16.46
C ASP A 165 -24.42 0.38 17.44
N THR A 166 -25.59 0.41 18.09
CA THR A 166 -25.97 1.49 18.99
C THR A 166 -25.04 1.64 20.20
N VAL A 167 -24.38 0.57 20.65
CA VAL A 167 -23.45 0.61 21.79
C VAL A 167 -22.17 1.30 21.35
N ARG A 168 -21.56 0.84 20.24
CA ARG A 168 -20.33 1.41 19.68
C ARG A 168 -20.51 2.84 19.20
N TRP A 169 -21.65 3.14 18.59
CA TRP A 169 -22.01 4.49 18.17
C TRP A 169 -22.04 5.47 19.36
N LYS A 170 -22.73 5.11 20.44
CA LYS A 170 -22.81 5.94 21.65
C LYS A 170 -21.47 6.07 22.36
N ALA A 171 -20.60 5.08 22.24
CA ALA A 171 -19.23 5.11 22.76
C ALA A 171 -18.28 5.98 21.92
N GLY A 172 -18.73 6.57 20.80
CA GLY A 172 -17.90 7.43 19.97
C GLY A 172 -16.88 6.67 19.11
N ALA A 173 -17.07 5.36 18.88
CA ALA A 173 -16.08 4.55 18.17
C ALA A 173 -15.74 5.06 16.75
N ALA A 174 -16.65 5.82 16.11
CA ALA A 174 -16.44 6.42 14.80
C ALA A 174 -15.48 7.64 14.81
N GLU A 175 -15.14 8.22 15.97
CA GLU A 175 -14.20 9.35 16.04
C GLU A 175 -12.81 9.00 15.51
N PHE A 176 -12.41 7.74 15.65
CA PHE A 176 -11.19 7.17 15.07
C PHE A 176 -11.02 7.48 13.57
N VAL A 177 -12.12 7.55 12.81
CA VAL A 177 -12.05 7.81 11.37
C VAL A 177 -11.60 9.23 11.07
N LYS A 178 -11.89 10.20 11.95
CA LYS A 178 -11.41 11.58 11.78
C LYS A 178 -9.89 11.65 11.85
N GLU A 179 -9.28 10.93 12.79
CA GLU A 179 -7.83 10.84 12.95
C GLU A 179 -7.19 10.17 11.72
N SER A 180 -7.80 9.07 11.26
CA SER A 180 -7.32 8.32 10.10
C SER A 180 -7.42 9.14 8.81
N LEU A 181 -8.48 9.94 8.62
CA LEU A 181 -8.60 10.83 7.48
C LEU A 181 -7.48 11.88 7.48
N VAL A 182 -7.18 12.51 8.61
CA VAL A 182 -6.10 13.52 8.67
C VAL A 182 -4.76 12.92 8.28
N ILE A 183 -4.43 11.72 8.75
CA ILE A 183 -3.14 11.07 8.48
C ILE A 183 -3.00 10.65 7.00
N HIS A 184 -4.09 10.21 6.37
CA HIS A 184 -4.05 9.58 5.04
C HIS A 184 -4.62 10.44 3.90
N THR A 185 -5.10 11.66 4.18
CA THR A 185 -5.60 12.62 3.16
C THR A 185 -4.83 13.94 3.11
N SER A 186 -3.82 14.14 3.96
CA SER A 186 -2.99 15.36 3.99
C SER A 186 -1.93 15.39 2.87
N LEU A 187 -2.31 15.08 1.63
CA LEU A 187 -1.46 15.17 0.45
C LEU A 187 -2.25 15.88 -0.67
N HIS A 188 -2.26 17.21 -0.58
CA HIS A 188 -2.48 18.14 -1.69
C HIS A 188 -1.42 19.23 -1.62
#